data_AF-A0A2X2RMH8-F1
#
_entry.id   AF-A0A2X2RMH8-F1
#
_cell.length_a   1.000
_cell.length_b   1.000
_cell.length_c   1.000
_cell.angle_alpha   90.00
_cell.angle_beta   90.00
_cell.angle_gamma   90.00
#
_symmetry.space_group_name_H-M   'P 1'
#
loop_
_entity.id
_entity.type
_entity.pdbx_description
1 polymer ?
#
loop_
_entity_poly.entity_id
_entity_poly.type
_entity_poly.pdbx_seq_one_letter_code
_entity_poly.pdbx_strand_id
1 'polypeptide(L)'
;MIVIITGASHTGKTFLAQKLLEKYKYPYLSIDHLKMGLIRSGYTKLTLENDKALTDYMWPIIREMIKTAIENKQNLIIEGAYIPFDWEKDFTKKYLEDIKCYCLVMSEDYIKTHFDDIKKYANAIEKRLDDDWCTMESVLDDNAQFLALAKKHDTNFILIDDKYKMNIEL
;
A
#
# COMPACT_ATOMS: atom_id res chain seq x y z
N MET A 1 11.35 -3.82 13.40
CA MET A 1 10.90 -2.68 12.58
C MET A 1 9.85 -3.13 11.57
N ILE A 2 8.77 -2.38 11.49
CA ILE A 2 7.67 -2.58 10.56
C ILE A 2 7.71 -1.49 9.52
N VAL A 3 7.52 -1.85 8.26
CA VAL A 3 7.41 -0.90 7.16
C VAL A 3 6.05 -1.08 6.50
N ILE A 4 5.24 -0.03 6.53
CA ILE A 4 3.97 0.03 5.84
C ILE A 4 4.18 0.76 4.51
N ILE A 5 3.77 0.14 3.40
CA ILE A 5 3.79 0.73 2.06
C ILE A 5 2.37 0.75 1.54
N THR A 6 1.79 1.94 1.49
CA THR A 6 0.42 2.14 0.97
C THR A 6 0.44 3.13 -0.18
N GLY A 7 -0.72 3.45 -0.75
CA GLY A 7 -0.84 4.32 -1.91
C GLY A 7 -1.85 3.82 -2.94
N ALA A 8 -2.17 4.72 -3.88
CA ALA A 8 -3.10 4.44 -4.97
C ALA A 8 -2.65 3.24 -5.82
N SER A 9 -3.55 2.67 -6.62
CA SER A 9 -3.19 1.58 -7.51
C SER A 9 -2.09 1.99 -8.50
N HIS A 10 -1.31 1.04 -8.98
CA HIS A 10 -0.21 1.24 -9.95
C HIS A 10 0.94 2.16 -9.52
N THR A 11 0.95 2.67 -8.27
CA THR A 11 2.04 3.48 -7.73
C THR A 11 3.34 2.71 -7.43
N GLY A 12 3.36 1.39 -7.65
CA GLY A 12 4.53 0.54 -7.48
C GLY A 12 4.82 0.08 -6.05
N LYS A 13 3.80 -0.02 -5.20
CA LYS A 13 3.88 -0.53 -3.81
C LYS A 13 4.61 -1.88 -3.72
N THR A 14 4.15 -2.88 -4.47
CA THR A 14 4.73 -4.23 -4.48
C THR A 14 6.17 -4.23 -5.02
N PHE A 15 6.48 -3.38 -5.99
CA PHE A 15 7.85 -3.18 -6.49
C PHE A 15 8.78 -2.64 -5.40
N LEU A 16 8.34 -1.62 -4.65
CA LEU A 16 9.10 -1.09 -3.53
C LEU A 16 9.27 -2.12 -2.41
N ALA A 17 8.22 -2.86 -2.08
CA ALA A 17 8.28 -3.94 -1.09
C ALA A 17 9.31 -5.01 -1.49
N GLN A 18 9.31 -5.44 -2.75
CA GLN A 18 10.27 -6.39 -3.30
C GLN A 18 11.71 -5.85 -3.24
N LYS A 19 11.93 -4.58 -3.59
CA LYS A 19 13.26 -3.95 -3.48
C LYS A 19 13.77 -3.90 -2.05
N LEU A 20 12.91 -3.56 -1.10
CA LEU A 20 13.26 -3.53 0.32
C LEU A 20 13.50 -4.94 0.88
N LEU A 21 12.72 -5.94 0.45
CA LEU A 21 12.99 -7.36 0.74
C LEU A 21 14.37 -7.76 0.25
N GLU A 22 14.71 -7.44 -0.99
CA GLU A 22 16.02 -7.80 -1.58
C GLU A 22 17.19 -7.15 -0.83
N LYS A 23 17.03 -5.88 -0.44
CA LYS A 23 18.07 -5.08 0.23
C LYS A 23 18.24 -5.43 1.71
N TYR A 24 17.14 -5.45 2.47
CA TYR A 24 17.17 -5.60 3.93
C TYR A 24 16.83 -7.00 4.42
N LYS A 25 16.37 -7.89 3.53
CA LYS A 25 15.92 -9.26 3.85
C LYS A 25 14.70 -9.32 4.77
N TYR A 26 13.88 -8.26 4.73
CA TYR A 26 12.63 -8.23 5.50
C TYR A 26 11.52 -8.85 4.67
N PRO A 27 10.84 -9.91 5.16
CA PRO A 27 9.70 -10.49 4.44
C PRO A 27 8.61 -9.42 4.24
N TYR A 28 7.85 -9.53 3.14
CA TYR A 28 6.68 -8.68 2.92
C TYR A 28 5.38 -9.48 2.89
N LEU A 29 4.34 -8.91 3.46
CA LEU A 29 2.97 -9.38 3.40
C LEU A 29 2.18 -8.47 2.46
N SER A 30 1.58 -9.06 1.43
CA SER A 30 0.64 -8.36 0.57
C SER A 30 -0.75 -8.39 1.19
N ILE A 31 -1.35 -7.22 1.42
CA ILE A 31 -2.74 -7.11 1.89
C ILE A 31 -3.71 -7.65 0.83
N ASP A 32 -3.38 -7.56 -0.46
CA ASP A 32 -4.20 -8.14 -1.52
C ASP A 32 -4.23 -9.67 -1.46
N HIS A 33 -3.13 -10.33 -1.08
CA HIS A 33 -3.14 -11.77 -0.80
C HIS A 33 -4.03 -12.12 0.40
N LEU A 34 -3.96 -11.34 1.49
CA LEU A 34 -4.83 -11.54 2.65
C LEU A 34 -6.31 -11.35 2.28
N LYS A 35 -6.63 -10.26 1.57
CA LYS A 35 -7.97 -9.95 1.04
C LYS A 35 -8.52 -11.12 0.22
N MET A 36 -7.77 -11.54 -0.79
CA MET A 36 -8.19 -12.63 -1.67
C MET A 36 -8.29 -13.95 -0.93
N GLY A 37 -7.42 -14.21 0.05
CA GLY A 37 -7.49 -15.39 0.92
C GLY A 37 -8.81 -15.42 1.71
N LEU A 38 -9.17 -14.32 2.37
CA LEU A 38 -10.41 -14.19 3.15
C LEU A 38 -11.67 -14.37 2.30
N ILE A 39 -11.68 -13.77 1.10
CA ILE A 39 -12.82 -13.87 0.16
C ILE A 39 -12.92 -15.30 -0.36
N ARG A 40 -11.83 -15.87 -0.86
CA ARG A 40 -11.84 -17.20 -1.51
C ARG A 40 -12.05 -18.34 -0.52
N SER A 41 -11.69 -18.17 0.75
CA SER A 41 -11.97 -19.16 1.80
C SER A 41 -13.40 -19.08 2.35
N GLY A 42 -14.16 -18.03 2.02
CA GLY A 42 -15.50 -17.79 2.56
C GLY A 42 -15.51 -17.30 4.01
N TYR A 43 -14.38 -16.82 4.55
CA TYR A 43 -14.33 -16.23 5.91
C TYR A 43 -14.98 -14.84 5.99
N THR A 44 -15.21 -14.21 4.84
CA THR A 44 -16.00 -12.99 4.73
C THR A 44 -17.04 -13.12 3.63
N LYS A 45 -18.15 -12.39 3.78
CA LYS A 45 -19.17 -12.21 2.73
C LYS A 45 -18.90 -10.98 1.86
N LEU A 46 -17.88 -10.18 2.20
CA LEU A 46 -17.49 -9.00 1.43
C LEU A 46 -16.92 -9.42 0.08
N THR A 47 -17.19 -8.63 -0.95
CA THR A 47 -16.66 -8.80 -2.30
C THR A 47 -15.63 -7.71 -2.62
N LEU A 48 -15.00 -7.82 -3.78
CA LEU A 48 -14.03 -6.84 -4.29
C LEU A 48 -14.61 -5.43 -4.41
N GLU A 49 -15.92 -5.28 -4.52
CA GLU A 49 -16.61 -4.00 -4.68
C GLU A 49 -16.76 -3.23 -3.36
N ASN A 50 -16.38 -3.83 -2.23
CA ASN A 50 -16.63 -3.28 -0.90
C ASN A 50 -15.38 -2.67 -0.25
N ASP A 51 -14.63 -1.82 -0.96
CA ASP A 51 -13.29 -1.38 -0.53
C ASP A 51 -13.22 -0.79 0.89
N LYS A 52 -14.15 0.09 1.25
CA LYS A 52 -14.21 0.66 2.60
C LYS A 52 -14.49 -0.42 3.66
N ALA A 53 -15.48 -1.29 3.41
CA ALA A 53 -15.83 -2.35 4.36
C ALA A 53 -14.71 -3.39 4.49
N LEU A 54 -13.99 -3.67 3.40
CA LEU A 54 -12.80 -4.52 3.40
C LEU A 54 -11.67 -3.89 4.23
N THR A 55 -11.45 -2.58 4.11
CA THR A 55 -10.48 -1.85 4.94
C THR A 55 -10.84 -1.96 6.42
N ASP A 56 -12.09 -1.65 6.79
CA ASP A 56 -12.57 -1.72 8.17
C ASP A 56 -12.49 -3.15 8.74
N TYR A 57 -12.74 -4.16 7.90
CA TYR A 57 -12.69 -5.58 8.29
C TYR A 57 -11.26 -6.12 8.46
N MET A 58 -10.35 -5.78 7.56
CA MET A 58 -8.98 -6.32 7.56
C MET A 58 -8.03 -5.56 8.50
N TRP A 59 -8.25 -4.25 8.69
CA TRP A 59 -7.34 -3.43 9.49
C TRP A 59 -7.12 -3.95 10.92
N PRO A 60 -8.14 -4.39 11.68
CA PRO A 60 -7.91 -5.00 12.99
C PRO A 60 -6.97 -6.20 12.94
N ILE A 61 -7.07 -7.06 11.91
CA ILE A 61 -6.19 -8.22 11.74
C ILE A 61 -4.75 -7.76 11.48
N ILE A 62 -4.57 -6.85 10.52
CA ILE A 62 -3.27 -6.31 10.14
C ILE A 62 -2.60 -5.60 11.33
N ARG A 63 -3.36 -4.78 12.07
CA ARG A 63 -2.91 -4.07 13.26
C ARG A 63 -2.38 -5.02 14.33
N GLU A 64 -3.11 -6.09 14.65
CA GLU A 64 -2.65 -7.06 15.65
C GLU A 64 -1.45 -7.87 15.15
N MET A 65 -1.35 -8.17 13.84
CA MET A 65 -0.15 -8.76 13.25
C MET A 65 1.08 -7.83 13.41
N ILE A 66 0.91 -6.53 13.19
CA ILE A 66 1.97 -5.51 13.38
C ILE A 66 2.47 -5.54 14.83
N LYS A 67 1.56 -5.46 15.81
CA LYS A 67 1.91 -5.50 17.24
C LYS A 67 2.67 -6.77 17.59
N THR A 68 2.17 -7.92 17.14
CA THR A 68 2.79 -9.23 17.36
C THR A 68 4.20 -9.29 16.77
N ALA A 69 4.41 -8.80 15.55
CA ALA A 69 5.73 -8.77 14.93
C ALA A 69 6.71 -7.87 15.70
N ILE A 70 6.26 -6.70 16.18
CA ILE A 70 7.08 -5.78 17.00
C ILE A 70 7.47 -6.45 18.32
N GLU A 71 6.52 -7.08 19.00
CA GLU A 71 6.75 -7.79 20.27
C GLU A 71 7.74 -8.94 20.11
N ASN A 72 7.62 -9.69 19.01
CA ASN A 72 8.53 -10.77 18.66
C ASN A 72 9.89 -10.30 18.11
N LYS A 73 10.13 -8.99 18.02
CA LYS A 73 11.35 -8.41 17.43
C LYS A 73 11.60 -8.87 16.00
N GLN A 74 10.53 -9.04 15.23
CA GLN A 74 10.56 -9.42 13.84
C GLN A 74 10.44 -8.19 12.95
N ASN A 75 11.15 -8.23 11.82
CA ASN A 75 10.98 -7.24 10.77
C ASN A 75 9.92 -7.71 9.77
N LEU A 76 9.04 -6.80 9.35
CA LEU A 76 7.97 -7.12 8.41
C LEU A 76 7.64 -5.88 7.57
N ILE A 77 7.54 -6.08 6.26
CA ILE A 77 6.96 -5.10 5.35
C ILE A 77 5.50 -5.49 5.12
N ILE A 78 4.59 -4.53 5.16
CA ILE A 78 3.17 -4.73 4.85
C ILE A 78 2.82 -3.77 3.73
N GLU A 79 2.35 -4.30 2.60
CA GLU A 79 2.06 -3.50 1.42
C GLU A 79 0.62 -3.70 0.94
N GLY A 80 -0.02 -2.61 0.52
CA GLY A 80 -1.37 -2.62 -0.04
C GLY A 80 -2.18 -1.35 0.21
N ALA A 81 -3.37 -1.27 -0.37
CA ALA A 81 -4.23 -0.07 -0.34
C ALA A 81 -5.18 -0.01 0.88
N TYR A 82 -5.48 -1.14 1.52
CA TYR A 82 -6.50 -1.24 2.57
C TYR A 82 -5.97 -0.89 3.96
N ILE A 83 -5.40 0.31 4.10
CA ILE A 83 -4.85 0.85 5.35
C ILE A 83 -5.54 2.19 5.65
N PRO A 84 -6.15 2.37 6.84
CA PRO A 84 -6.74 3.64 7.22
C PRO A 84 -5.70 4.76 7.24
N PHE A 85 -6.06 5.96 6.77
CA PHE A 85 -5.14 7.11 6.80
C PHE A 85 -4.82 7.59 8.23
N ASP A 86 -5.69 7.29 9.19
CA ASP A 86 -5.50 7.58 10.61
C ASP A 86 -5.00 6.37 11.41
N TRP A 87 -4.33 5.41 10.76
CA TRP A 87 -3.81 4.18 11.36
C TRP A 87 -2.94 4.41 12.61
N GLU A 88 -2.25 5.55 12.71
CA GLU A 88 -1.38 5.86 13.86
C GLU A 88 -2.15 5.90 15.19
N LYS A 89 -3.43 6.29 15.17
CA LYS A 89 -4.28 6.39 16.37
C LYS A 89 -4.47 5.05 17.08
N ASP A 90 -4.25 3.95 16.36
CA ASP A 90 -4.44 2.58 16.83
C ASP A 90 -3.20 2.01 17.54
N PHE A 91 -2.12 2.79 17.63
CA PHE A 91 -0.86 2.41 18.24
C PHE A 91 -0.46 3.37 19.36
N THR A 92 0.18 2.83 20.40
CA THR A 92 0.84 3.68 21.41
C THR A 92 2.17 4.21 20.87
N LYS A 93 2.69 5.29 21.48
CA LYS A 93 3.99 5.87 21.11
C LYS A 93 5.12 4.83 21.01
N LYS A 94 5.12 3.84 21.92
CA LYS A 94 6.11 2.77 21.95
C LYS A 94 6.08 1.89 20.69
N TYR A 95 4.89 1.60 20.14
CA TYR A 95 4.82 0.84 18.88
C TYR A 95 5.19 1.73 17.68
N LEU A 96 4.80 3.00 17.70
CA LEU A 96 5.07 3.93 16.59
C LEU A 96 6.58 4.14 16.35
N GLU A 97 7.42 4.04 17.38
CA GLU A 97 8.89 4.05 17.26
C GLU A 97 9.44 2.94 16.34
N ASP A 98 8.72 1.82 16.23
CA ASP A 98 9.11 0.66 15.42
C ASP A 98 8.42 0.64 14.04
N ILE A 99 7.56 1.61 13.69
CA ILE A 99 6.75 1.61 12.46
C ILE A 99 7.14 2.79 11.56
N LYS A 100 7.47 2.50 10.29
CA LYS A 100 7.62 3.51 9.23
C LYS A 100 6.51 3.34 8.20
N CYS A 101 5.81 4.40 7.83
CA CYS A 101 4.77 4.38 6.80
C CYS A 101 5.14 5.26 5.61
N TYR A 102 4.95 4.72 4.41
CA TYR A 102 5.18 5.40 3.14
C TYR A 102 3.93 5.26 2.27
N CYS A 103 3.17 6.35 2.14
CA CYS A 103 2.06 6.44 1.19
C CYS A 103 2.56 6.93 -0.16
N LEU A 104 2.49 6.09 -1.21
CA LEU A 104 2.95 6.45 -2.55
C LEU A 104 1.83 7.13 -3.33
N VAL A 105 2.12 8.28 -3.92
CA VAL A 105 1.16 9.07 -4.71
C VAL A 105 1.86 9.61 -5.94
N MET A 106 1.26 9.44 -7.13
CA MET A 106 1.71 10.10 -8.36
C MET A 106 1.00 11.45 -8.53
N SER A 107 1.73 12.46 -9.00
CA SER A 107 1.13 13.73 -9.36
C SER A 107 0.31 13.61 -10.66
N GLU A 108 -0.61 14.54 -10.86
CA GLU A 108 -1.40 14.62 -12.10
C GLU A 108 -0.51 14.75 -13.34
N ASP A 109 0.53 15.59 -13.27
CA ASP A 109 1.46 15.81 -14.37
C ASP A 109 2.28 14.56 -14.67
N TYR A 110 2.74 13.84 -13.64
CA TYR A 110 3.42 12.56 -13.79
C TYR A 110 2.52 11.55 -14.50
N ILE A 111 1.27 11.41 -14.06
CA ILE A 111 0.32 10.45 -14.64
C ILE A 111 0.08 10.77 -16.11
N LYS A 112 -0.23 12.03 -16.45
CA LYS A 112 -0.48 12.43 -17.85
C LYS A 112 0.72 12.21 -18.75
N THR A 113 1.94 12.39 -18.22
CA THR A 113 3.18 12.26 -18.98
C THR A 113 3.61 10.79 -19.15
N HIS A 114 3.34 9.95 -18.14
CA HIS A 114 3.90 8.59 -18.03
C HIS A 114 2.86 7.47 -18.00
N PHE A 115 1.61 7.72 -18.42
CA PHE A 115 0.54 6.72 -18.32
C PHE A 115 0.87 5.40 -19.05
N ASP A 116 1.48 5.47 -20.24
CA ASP A 116 1.89 4.27 -20.97
C ASP A 116 2.95 3.46 -20.21
N ASP A 117 3.89 4.14 -19.54
CA ASP A 117 4.86 3.48 -18.67
C ASP A 117 4.17 2.86 -17.45
N ILE A 118 3.22 3.56 -16.84
CA ILE A 118 2.42 3.06 -15.71
C ILE A 118 1.75 1.73 -16.08
N LYS A 119 1.09 1.64 -17.24
CA LYS A 119 0.49 0.38 -17.73
C LYS A 119 1.55 -0.69 -18.05
N LYS A 120 2.64 -0.30 -18.72
CA LYS A 120 3.74 -1.22 -19.06
C LYS A 120 4.35 -1.88 -17.82
N TYR A 121 4.48 -1.14 -16.72
CA TYR A 121 5.07 -1.60 -15.47
C TYR A 121 4.06 -2.17 -14.46
N ALA A 122 2.76 -2.22 -14.78
CA ALA A 122 1.72 -2.83 -13.94
C ALA A 122 2.04 -4.28 -13.53
N ASN A 123 2.81 -4.98 -14.37
CA ASN A 123 3.21 -6.37 -14.18
C ASN A 123 4.71 -6.54 -13.85
N ALA A 124 5.37 -5.52 -13.31
CA ALA A 124 6.81 -5.55 -13.03
C ALA A 124 7.21 -6.63 -11.99
N ILE A 125 6.33 -6.91 -11.03
CA ILE A 125 6.54 -7.94 -9.98
C ILE A 125 5.57 -9.11 -10.12
N GLU A 126 4.31 -8.83 -10.45
CA GLU A 126 3.22 -9.80 -10.48
C GLU A 126 2.62 -9.93 -11.88
N LYS A 127 1.89 -11.02 -12.14
CA LYS A 127 1.09 -11.17 -13.35
C LYS A 127 -0.38 -10.95 -13.02
N ARG A 128 -0.90 -9.79 -13.39
CA ARG A 128 -2.31 -9.41 -13.30
C ARG A 128 -3.10 -10.15 -14.37
N LEU A 129 -4.28 -10.63 -13.98
CA LEU A 129 -5.18 -11.37 -14.88
C LEU A 129 -5.96 -10.43 -15.80
N ASP A 130 -6.31 -9.24 -15.30
CA ASP A 130 -7.07 -8.21 -15.99
C ASP A 130 -6.59 -6.83 -15.48
N ASP A 131 -6.37 -5.92 -16.41
CA ASP A 131 -5.96 -4.53 -16.17
C ASP A 131 -6.67 -3.55 -17.13
N ASP A 132 -7.79 -3.97 -17.73
CA ASP A 132 -8.56 -3.15 -18.66
C ASP A 132 -9.25 -1.97 -17.95
N TRP A 133 -9.53 -2.13 -16.65
CA TRP A 133 -10.06 -1.08 -15.78
C TRP A 133 -9.04 0.04 -15.50
N CYS A 134 -7.74 -0.19 -15.72
CA CYS A 134 -6.69 0.81 -15.51
C CYS A 134 -6.72 1.82 -16.68
N THR A 135 -7.45 2.91 -16.48
CA THR A 135 -7.55 4.05 -17.40
C THR A 135 -6.83 5.27 -16.83
N MET A 136 -6.52 6.25 -17.67
CA MET A 136 -5.88 7.48 -17.18
C MET A 136 -6.77 8.20 -16.16
N GLU A 137 -8.08 8.23 -16.41
CA GLU A 137 -9.08 8.80 -15.51
C GLU A 137 -9.09 8.08 -14.16
N SER A 138 -9.12 6.73 -14.16
CA SER A 138 -9.13 5.97 -12.89
C SER A 138 -7.84 6.20 -12.09
N VAL A 139 -6.68 6.27 -12.76
CA VAL A 139 -5.40 6.52 -12.08
C VAL A 139 -5.33 7.95 -11.54
N LEU A 140 -5.84 8.94 -12.27
CA LEU A 140 -5.92 10.32 -11.81
C LEU A 140 -6.83 10.45 -10.58
N ASP A 141 -8.03 9.87 -10.65
CA ASP A 141 -9.01 9.92 -9.56
C ASP A 141 -8.49 9.24 -8.30
N ASP A 142 -7.93 8.03 -8.42
CA ASP A 142 -7.36 7.29 -7.30
C ASP A 142 -6.24 8.08 -6.62
N ASN A 143 -5.29 8.61 -7.40
CA ASN A 143 -4.16 9.37 -6.85
C ASN A 143 -4.60 10.69 -6.23
N ALA A 144 -5.55 11.40 -6.83
CA ALA A 144 -6.11 12.62 -6.26
C ALA A 144 -6.80 12.36 -4.91
N GLN A 145 -7.57 11.28 -4.81
CA GLN A 145 -8.20 10.86 -3.56
C GLN A 145 -7.17 10.49 -2.49
N PHE A 146 -6.16 9.69 -2.83
CA PHE A 146 -5.08 9.33 -1.91
C PHE A 146 -4.30 10.56 -1.42
N LEU A 147 -3.98 11.50 -2.31
CA LEU A 147 -3.29 12.74 -1.95
C LEU A 147 -4.12 13.59 -1.00
N ALA A 148 -5.41 13.75 -1.27
CA ALA A 148 -6.32 14.54 -0.45
C ALA A 148 -6.47 13.93 0.95
N LEU A 149 -6.61 12.61 1.04
CA LEU A 149 -6.73 11.90 2.31
C LEU A 149 -5.41 11.91 3.09
N ALA A 150 -4.27 11.68 2.44
CA ALA A 150 -2.96 11.77 3.09
C ALA A 150 -2.73 13.16 3.69
N LYS A 151 -3.01 14.23 2.94
CA LYS A 151 -2.92 15.61 3.44
C LYS A 151 -3.89 15.89 4.58
N LYS A 152 -5.13 15.42 4.48
CA LYS A 152 -6.16 15.63 5.52
C LYS A 152 -5.78 14.99 6.86
N HIS A 153 -5.11 13.84 6.82
CA HIS A 153 -4.76 13.06 8.01
C HIS A 153 -3.30 13.21 8.42
N ASP A 154 -2.54 14.11 7.78
CA ASP A 154 -1.10 14.30 7.99
C ASP A 154 -0.28 13.00 7.84
N THR A 155 -0.76 12.10 6.98
CA THR A 155 -0.09 10.83 6.69
C THR A 155 1.15 11.09 5.84
N ASN A 156 2.30 10.57 6.26
CA ASN A 156 3.52 10.66 5.48
C ASN A 156 3.36 10.06 4.07
N PHE A 157 3.57 10.89 3.04
CA PHE A 157 3.45 10.47 1.65
C PHE A 157 4.68 10.86 0.81
N ILE A 158 4.97 10.05 -0.19
CA ILE A 158 5.99 10.27 -1.21
C ILE A 158 5.28 10.66 -2.50
N LEU A 159 5.46 11.90 -2.93
CA LEU A 159 4.95 12.38 -4.21
C LEU A 159 5.92 12.05 -5.34
N ILE A 160 5.42 11.35 -6.36
CA ILE A 160 6.12 10.99 -7.58
C ILE A 160 5.70 12.00 -8.65
N ASP A 161 6.60 12.89 -9.04
CA ASP A 161 6.25 14.06 -9.85
C ASP A 161 7.00 14.16 -11.19
N ASP A 162 8.34 14.06 -11.16
CA ASP A 162 9.17 14.10 -12.39
C ASP A 162 9.64 12.71 -12.81
N LYS A 163 10.25 11.96 -11.87
CA LYS A 163 10.83 10.64 -12.17
C LYS A 163 10.45 9.64 -11.11
N TYR A 164 10.20 8.41 -11.54
CA TYR A 164 10.04 7.29 -10.63
C TYR A 164 11.38 6.95 -9.97
N LYS A 165 11.65 7.52 -8.79
CA LYS A 165 12.84 7.28 -7.98
C LYS A 165 12.42 6.86 -6.57
N MET A 166 12.36 5.55 -6.36
CA MET A 166 12.01 4.95 -5.08
C MET A 166 13.25 4.37 -4.40
N ASN A 167 13.99 5.22 -3.69
CA ASN A 167 15.12 4.82 -2.86
C ASN A 167 14.81 5.17 -1.40
N ILE A 168 14.43 4.16 -0.63
CA ILE A 168 14.17 4.31 0.81
C ILE A 168 15.34 3.70 1.58
N GLU A 169 15.87 4.48 2.53
CA GLU A 169 16.78 4.00 3.57
C GLU A 169 16.00 3.77 4.86
N LEU A 170 16.01 2.53 5.34
CA LEU A 170 15.33 2.11 6.57
C LEU A 170 16.25 2.20 7.79
#